data_AF-A0A399SUM0-F1
#
_entry.id   AF-A0A399SUM0-F1
#
_cell.length_a   1.000
_cell.length_b   1.000
_cell.length_c   1.000
_cell.angle_alpha   90.00
_cell.angle_beta   90.00
_cell.angle_gamma   90.00
#
_symmetry.space_group_name_H-M   'P 1'
#
loop_
_entity.id
_entity.type
_entity.pdbx_description
1 polymer ?
#
loop_
_entity_poly.entity_id
_entity_poly.type
_entity_poly.pdbx_seq_one_letter_code
_entity_poly.pdbx_strand_id
1 'polypeptide(L)'
;MIKKIKFSLLLLFAVLLNSCSSTTNSNDAELTRTDVLGTWTVASQSYEKLAEEKNEDKIVSKIQLNSDSTVTVFFGKRMEKETKGKWRWKVEKTVGNDTISFSMESDVVITIGRHTLLAMQAIENKGRLKLIARNYIFEKKNKSSIR
;
A
#
# COMPACT_ATOMS: atom_id res chain seq x y z
N MET A 1 -34.91 57.61 -1.47
CA MET A 1 -34.59 56.61 -2.51
C MET A 1 -33.24 55.91 -2.22
N ILE A 2 -33.03 55.33 -1.01
CA ILE A 2 -31.76 54.66 -0.61
C ILE A 2 -32.01 53.40 0.29
N LYS A 3 -33.22 52.81 0.27
CA LYS A 3 -33.54 51.67 1.17
C LYS A 3 -33.62 50.29 0.51
N LYS A 4 -33.43 50.17 -0.81
CA LYS A 4 -33.59 48.89 -1.54
C LYS A 4 -32.28 48.16 -1.89
N ILE A 5 -31.12 48.80 -1.72
CA ILE A 5 -29.83 48.21 -2.15
C ILE A 5 -29.27 47.22 -1.12
N LYS A 6 -29.68 47.30 0.16
CA LYS A 6 -29.12 46.45 1.22
C LYS A 6 -29.70 45.03 1.30
N PHE A 7 -30.84 44.76 0.66
CA PHE A 7 -31.48 43.44 0.74
C PHE A 7 -30.99 42.45 -0.33
N SER A 8 -30.41 42.96 -1.42
CA SER A 8 -29.87 42.10 -2.51
C SER A 8 -28.49 41.52 -2.17
N LEU A 9 -27.68 42.24 -1.39
CA LEU A 9 -26.33 41.78 -1.01
C LEU A 9 -26.36 40.65 0.05
N LEU A 10 -27.45 40.56 0.82
CA LEU A 10 -27.59 39.59 1.92
C LEU A 10 -28.04 38.20 1.42
N LEU A 11 -28.71 38.14 0.26
CA LEU A 11 -29.10 36.88 -0.38
C LEU A 11 -27.93 36.17 -1.08
N LEU A 12 -26.91 36.92 -1.54
CA LEU A 12 -25.72 36.31 -2.15
C LEU A 12 -24.85 35.56 -1.13
N PHE A 13 -24.89 35.99 0.14
CA PHE A 13 -24.10 35.35 1.21
C PHE A 13 -24.73 34.03 1.70
N ALA A 14 -26.05 33.88 1.59
CA ALA A 14 -26.75 32.65 1.97
C ALA A 14 -26.57 31.51 0.95
N VAL A 15 -26.32 31.82 -0.32
CA VAL A 15 -26.05 30.81 -1.37
C VAL A 15 -24.62 30.28 -1.29
N LEU A 16 -23.68 31.06 -0.76
CA LEU A 16 -22.28 30.66 -0.63
C LEU A 16 -21.99 29.76 0.59
N LEU A 17 -22.92 29.61 1.53
CA LEU A 17 -22.75 28.76 2.72
C LEU A 17 -23.22 27.30 2.52
N ASN A 18 -23.76 26.93 1.35
CA ASN A 18 -24.08 25.54 1.00
C ASN A 18 -23.02 24.86 0.12
N SER A 19 -21.89 25.52 -0.15
CA SER A 19 -20.74 24.93 -0.86
C SER A 19 -19.57 24.68 0.08
N CYS A 20 -19.85 24.11 1.25
CA CYS A 20 -18.82 23.54 2.11
C CYS A 20 -19.31 22.27 2.83
N SER A 21 -20.11 21.45 2.15
CA SER A 21 -19.93 20.00 2.28
C SER A 21 -18.68 19.68 1.48
N SER A 22 -17.53 19.79 2.14
CA SER A 22 -16.30 19.14 1.71
C SER A 22 -16.55 17.63 1.68
N THR A 23 -17.14 17.13 0.60
CA THR A 23 -17.10 15.73 0.22
C THR A 23 -15.71 15.44 -0.35
N THR A 24 -14.71 15.64 0.52
CA THR A 24 -13.45 14.91 0.56
C THR A 24 -13.89 13.50 1.01
N ASN A 25 -13.76 12.41 0.28
CA ASN A 25 -12.88 12.05 -0.81
C ASN A 25 -13.53 10.92 -1.63
N SER A 26 -12.88 10.61 -2.75
CA SER A 26 -12.90 9.32 -3.46
C SER A 26 -13.45 8.13 -2.65
N ASN A 27 -14.18 7.26 -3.33
CA ASN A 27 -14.43 5.87 -2.94
C ASN A 27 -13.11 5.08 -2.77
N ASP A 28 -12.24 5.48 -1.84
CA ASP A 28 -11.14 4.67 -1.37
C ASP A 28 -11.74 3.69 -0.37
N ALA A 29 -12.21 2.55 -0.88
CA ALA A 29 -12.55 1.43 -0.04
C ALA A 29 -11.32 1.13 0.82
N GLU A 30 -11.46 1.20 2.14
CA GLU A 30 -10.36 0.93 3.06
C GLU A 30 -9.92 -0.53 2.87
N LEU A 31 -8.67 -0.73 2.46
CA LEU A 31 -8.12 -2.07 2.24
C LEU A 31 -8.14 -2.88 3.53
N THR A 32 -8.56 -4.14 3.40
CA THR A 32 -8.66 -5.07 4.53
C THR A 32 -7.50 -6.06 4.53
N ARG A 33 -7.26 -6.68 5.68
CA ARG A 33 -6.27 -7.75 5.84
C ARG A 33 -6.50 -8.90 4.85
N THR A 34 -7.75 -9.20 4.51
CA THR A 34 -8.11 -10.27 3.56
C THR A 34 -7.71 -9.94 2.13
N ASP A 35 -7.69 -8.67 1.75
CA ASP A 35 -7.36 -8.24 0.39
C ASP A 35 -5.89 -8.50 0.05
N VAL A 36 -5.01 -8.48 1.05
CA VAL A 36 -3.57 -8.73 0.85
C VAL A 36 -3.18 -10.22 0.85
N LEU A 37 -4.08 -11.13 1.24
CA LEU A 37 -3.77 -12.57 1.28
C LEU A 37 -3.53 -13.15 -0.11
N GLY A 38 -2.68 -14.18 -0.19
CA GLY A 38 -2.42 -14.95 -1.42
C GLY A 38 -1.02 -14.72 -1.99
N THR A 39 -0.86 -15.05 -3.27
CA THR A 39 0.43 -15.05 -3.96
C THR A 39 0.67 -13.76 -4.72
N TRP A 40 1.85 -13.19 -4.51
CA TRP A 40 2.31 -11.97 -5.16
C TRP A 40 3.64 -12.21 -5.86
N THR A 41 3.76 -11.76 -7.10
CA THR A 41 4.98 -11.90 -7.90
C THR A 41 5.56 -10.52 -8.14
N VAL A 42 6.89 -10.40 -8.09
CA VAL A 42 7.55 -9.15 -8.42
C VAL A 42 7.28 -8.78 -9.89
N ALA A 43 6.90 -7.53 -10.13
CA ALA A 43 6.59 -7.02 -11.46
C ALA A 43 7.86 -6.83 -12.29
N SER A 44 7.75 -6.98 -13.62
CA SER A 44 8.90 -6.86 -14.54
C SER A 44 9.67 -5.55 -14.37
N GLN A 45 8.96 -4.43 -14.20
CA GLN A 45 9.53 -3.10 -13.96
C GLN A 45 10.42 -2.99 -12.71
N SER A 46 10.23 -3.86 -11.72
CA SER A 46 11.09 -3.89 -10.53
C SER A 46 12.41 -4.60 -10.80
N TYR A 47 12.46 -5.54 -11.74
CA TYR A 47 13.72 -6.20 -12.09
C TYR A 47 14.73 -5.24 -12.72
N GLU A 48 14.27 -4.20 -13.44
CA GLU A 48 15.16 -3.16 -13.96
C GLU A 48 15.89 -2.44 -12.83
N LYS A 49 15.18 -2.09 -11.75
CA LYS A 49 15.76 -1.45 -10.57
C LYS A 49 16.61 -2.38 -9.71
N LEU A 50 16.38 -3.69 -9.80
CA LEU A 50 17.10 -4.72 -9.06
C LEU A 50 18.26 -5.32 -9.86
N ALA A 51 18.44 -4.93 -11.13
CA ALA A 51 19.50 -5.44 -11.99
C ALA A 51 20.91 -5.10 -11.47
N GLU A 52 21.02 -4.05 -10.66
CA GLU A 52 22.27 -3.63 -10.00
C GLU A 52 22.64 -4.52 -8.80
N GLU A 53 21.72 -5.34 -8.29
CA GLU A 53 21.99 -6.26 -7.19
C GLU A 53 22.90 -7.39 -7.68
N LYS A 54 24.14 -7.41 -7.19
CA LYS A 54 25.16 -8.39 -7.59
C LYS A 54 24.84 -9.83 -7.16
N ASN A 55 23.87 -10.02 -6.26
CA ASN A 55 23.50 -11.31 -5.72
C ASN A 55 22.02 -11.60 -6.03
N GLU A 56 21.79 -12.39 -7.08
CA GLU A 56 20.44 -12.75 -7.51
C GLU A 56 19.65 -13.52 -6.43
N ASP A 57 20.33 -14.26 -5.56
CA ASP A 57 19.71 -15.03 -4.47
C ASP A 57 19.13 -14.13 -3.37
N LYS A 58 19.41 -12.82 -3.40
CA LYS A 58 18.78 -11.84 -2.50
C LYS A 58 17.53 -11.21 -3.09
N ILE A 59 17.27 -11.40 -4.38
CA ILE A 59 16.10 -10.82 -5.05
C ILE A 59 14.87 -11.63 -4.66
N VAL A 60 13.90 -10.98 -4.02
CA VAL A 60 12.59 -11.59 -3.74
C VAL A 60 11.76 -11.60 -5.01
N SER A 61 11.52 -12.78 -5.57
CA SER A 61 10.73 -12.92 -6.80
C SER A 61 9.25 -13.17 -6.56
N LYS A 62 8.89 -13.80 -5.45
CA LYS A 62 7.50 -14.10 -5.09
C LYS A 62 7.34 -14.18 -3.58
N ILE A 63 6.16 -13.78 -3.10
CA ILE A 63 5.74 -13.95 -1.71
C ILE A 63 4.34 -14.58 -1.68
N GLN A 64 4.07 -15.38 -0.66
CA GLN A 64 2.75 -15.94 -0.39
C GLN A 64 2.35 -15.65 1.04
N LEU A 65 1.31 -14.82 1.21
CA LEU A 65 0.77 -14.41 2.51
C LEU A 65 -0.41 -15.31 2.87
N ASN A 66 -0.29 -16.05 3.97
CA ASN A 66 -1.34 -16.95 4.46
C ASN A 66 -2.16 -16.29 5.57
N SER A 67 -3.39 -16.75 5.78
CA SER A 67 -4.32 -16.19 6.77
C SER A 67 -3.82 -16.31 8.22
N ASP A 68 -3.04 -17.35 8.52
CA ASP A 68 -2.44 -17.65 9.83
C ASP A 68 -1.20 -16.79 10.19
N SER A 69 -0.96 -15.71 9.45
CA SER A 69 0.22 -14.84 9.58
C SER A 69 1.55 -15.51 9.22
N THR A 70 1.54 -16.69 8.59
CA THR A 70 2.75 -17.26 7.96
C THR A 70 2.95 -16.70 6.56
N VAL A 71 4.20 -16.64 6.14
CA VAL A 71 4.58 -16.24 4.78
C VAL A 71 5.62 -17.18 4.23
N THR A 72 5.52 -17.45 2.94
CA THR A 72 6.56 -18.11 2.15
C THR A 72 7.17 -17.10 1.20
N VAL A 73 8.49 -16.99 1.21
CA VAL A 73 9.27 -16.07 0.37
C VAL A 73 10.13 -16.89 -0.59
N PHE A 74 10.11 -16.52 -1.87
CA PHE A 74 10.90 -17.15 -2.92
C PHE A 74 11.96 -16.18 -3.42
N PHE A 75 13.19 -16.66 -3.52
CA PHE A 75 14.34 -15.89 -3.95
C PHE A 75 14.86 -16.32 -5.33
N GLY A 76 15.54 -15.40 -6.00
CA GLY A 76 16.11 -15.58 -7.33
C GLY A 76 15.11 -15.26 -8.45
N LYS A 77 15.62 -14.79 -9.60
CA LYS A 77 14.81 -14.37 -10.75
C LYS A 77 13.89 -15.48 -11.29
N ARG A 78 14.24 -16.76 -11.06
CA ARG A 78 13.51 -17.96 -11.55
C ARG A 78 13.00 -18.91 -10.47
N MET A 79 13.05 -18.51 -9.18
CA MET A 79 12.70 -19.31 -7.99
C MET A 79 13.63 -20.50 -7.76
N GLU A 80 14.70 -20.29 -7.00
CA GLU A 80 15.65 -21.38 -6.66
C GLU A 80 15.67 -21.70 -5.16
N LYS A 81 15.17 -20.79 -4.32
CA LYS A 81 15.16 -20.97 -2.87
C LYS A 81 13.88 -20.46 -2.22
N GLU A 82 13.27 -21.31 -1.40
CA GLU A 82 12.14 -20.97 -0.54
C GLU A 82 12.60 -20.70 0.89
N THR A 83 12.00 -19.73 1.57
CA THR A 83 12.17 -19.53 3.01
C THR A 83 10.86 -19.13 3.67
N LYS A 84 10.60 -19.68 4.86
CA LYS A 84 9.41 -19.40 5.66
C LYS A 84 9.64 -18.26 6.64
N GLY A 85 8.60 -17.49 6.90
CA GLY A 85 8.62 -16.35 7.81
C GLY A 85 7.26 -16.07 8.43
N LYS A 86 7.13 -14.86 8.98
CA LYS A 86 5.86 -14.31 9.48
C LYS A 86 5.54 -12.99 8.79
N TRP A 87 4.26 -12.63 8.74
CA TRP A 87 3.86 -11.30 8.28
C TRP A 87 2.84 -10.66 9.22
N ARG A 88 2.76 -9.32 9.18
CA ARG A 88 1.85 -8.51 9.99
C ARG A 88 1.15 -7.46 9.13
N TRP A 89 -0.07 -7.10 9.52
CA TRP A 89 -0.93 -6.11 8.87
C TRP A 89 -0.89 -4.79 9.65
N LYS A 90 -0.86 -3.65 8.94
CA LYS A 90 -0.87 -2.27 9.47
C LYS A 90 0.08 -2.10 10.66
N VAL A 91 1.38 -2.17 10.37
CA VAL A 91 2.42 -1.91 11.36
C VAL A 91 2.79 -0.43 11.30
N GLU A 92 2.52 0.27 12.38
CA GLU A 92 2.99 1.63 12.59
C GLU A 92 4.27 1.59 13.44
N LYS A 93 5.34 2.23 12.98
CA LYS A 93 6.52 2.47 13.80
C LYS A 93 6.76 3.96 13.92
N THR A 94 6.59 4.47 15.13
CA THR A 94 7.06 5.79 15.51
C THR A 94 8.58 5.76 15.64
N VAL A 95 9.27 6.55 14.83
CA VAL A 95 10.71 6.74 14.88
C VAL A 95 10.96 8.18 15.31
N GLY A 96 11.50 8.38 16.51
CA GLY A 96 11.72 9.72 17.04
C GLY A 96 11.96 9.76 18.55
N ASN A 97 12.29 10.96 19.03
CA ASN A 97 12.40 11.31 20.44
C ASN A 97 11.22 12.23 20.79
N ASP A 98 11.05 12.58 22.07
CA ASP A 98 9.90 13.37 22.59
C ASP A 98 9.60 14.69 21.84
N THR A 99 10.55 15.21 21.05
CA THR A 99 10.42 16.47 20.28
C THR A 99 10.23 16.31 18.77
N ILE A 100 10.56 15.17 18.17
CA ILE A 100 10.39 14.93 16.71
C ILE A 100 10.06 13.45 16.51
N SER A 101 8.82 13.16 16.13
CA SER A 101 8.34 11.81 15.82
C SER A 101 7.92 11.70 14.36
N PHE A 102 8.53 10.78 13.60
CA PHE A 102 8.09 10.38 12.27
C PHE A 102 7.42 9.02 12.35
N SER A 103 6.19 8.90 11.85
CA SER A 103 5.53 7.60 11.68
C SER A 103 5.88 7.04 10.31
N MET A 104 6.45 5.84 10.26
CA MET A 104 6.56 5.06 9.02
C MET A 104 5.48 4.00 9.03
N GLU A 105 4.40 4.26 8.30
CA GLU A 105 3.28 3.33 8.16
C GLU A 105 3.59 2.30 7.07
N SER A 106 3.38 1.02 7.39
CA SER A 106 3.47 -0.07 6.43
C SER A 106 2.29 -1.01 6.59
N ASP A 107 1.57 -1.25 5.49
CA ASP A 107 0.42 -2.13 5.47
C ASP A 107 0.81 -3.59 5.67
N VAL A 108 1.89 -4.04 5.05
CA VAL A 108 2.36 -5.43 5.14
C VAL A 108 3.84 -5.46 5.50
N VAL A 109 4.16 -6.09 6.62
CA VAL A 109 5.54 -6.31 7.06
C VAL A 109 5.85 -7.80 7.08
N ILE A 110 6.90 -8.22 6.36
CA ILE A 110 7.41 -9.59 6.31
C ILE A 110 8.69 -9.69 7.14
N THR A 111 8.76 -10.70 8.01
CA THR A 111 9.93 -11.04 8.80
C THR A 111 10.39 -12.47 8.56
N ILE A 112 11.70 -12.67 8.47
CA ILE A 112 12.35 -14.00 8.46
C ILE A 112 13.27 -14.05 9.68
N GLY A 113 13.03 -15.02 10.56
CA GLY A 113 13.68 -15.06 11.87
C GLY A 113 13.37 -13.79 12.68
N ARG A 114 14.42 -13.07 13.08
CA ARG A 114 14.32 -11.81 13.85
C ARG A 114 14.44 -10.55 12.99
N HIS A 115 14.56 -10.69 11.67
CA HIS A 115 14.83 -9.57 10.77
C HIS A 115 13.62 -9.25 9.91
N THR A 116 13.35 -7.95 9.74
CA THR A 116 12.41 -7.47 8.72
C THR A 116 13.04 -7.61 7.35
N LEU A 117 12.36 -8.34 6.46
CA LEU A 117 12.78 -8.50 5.08
C LEU A 117 12.18 -7.42 4.18
N LEU A 118 10.85 -7.23 4.26
CA LEU A 118 10.10 -6.28 3.44
C LEU A 118 9.07 -5.55 4.31
N ALA A 119 8.98 -4.25 4.13
CA ALA A 119 7.88 -3.41 4.62
C ALA A 119 7.24 -2.76 3.40
N MET A 120 5.95 -3.01 3.19
CA MET A 120 5.25 -2.71 1.95
C MET A 120 3.97 -1.93 2.22
N GLN A 121 3.65 -1.03 1.31
CA GLN A 121 2.36 -0.35 1.24
C GLN A 121 1.45 -1.04 0.23
N ALA A 122 0.18 -1.18 0.57
CA ALA A 122 -0.85 -1.74 -0.29
C ALA A 122 -1.54 -0.59 -1.02
N ILE A 123 -1.47 -0.58 -2.35
CA ILE A 123 -2.07 0.47 -3.18
C ILE A 123 -3.06 -0.19 -4.14
N GLU A 124 -4.31 0.26 -4.10
CA GLU A 124 -5.32 -0.11 -5.07
C GLU A 124 -5.47 0.99 -6.13
N ASN A 125 -5.43 0.60 -7.40
CA ASN A 125 -5.73 1.51 -8.51
C ASN A 125 -6.61 0.80 -9.53
N LYS A 126 -7.83 1.30 -9.73
CA LYS A 126 -8.81 0.76 -10.70
C LYS A 126 -9.05 -0.74 -10.52
N GLY A 127 -9.23 -1.20 -9.28
CA GLY A 127 -9.47 -2.62 -8.95
C GLY A 127 -8.23 -3.51 -9.03
N ARG A 128 -7.03 -2.93 -9.17
CA ARG A 128 -5.75 -3.67 -9.16
C ARG A 128 -4.96 -3.31 -7.92
N LEU A 129 -4.85 -4.28 -7.01
CA LEU A 129 -4.06 -4.16 -5.79
C LEU A 129 -2.58 -4.47 -6.07
N LYS A 130 -1.68 -3.63 -5.56
CA LYS A 130 -0.22 -3.80 -5.60
C LYS A 130 0.36 -3.70 -4.19
N LEU A 131 1.43 -4.45 -3.92
CA LEU A 131 2.26 -4.24 -2.73
C LEU A 131 3.57 -3.59 -3.16
N ILE A 132 3.90 -2.44 -2.59
CA ILE A 132 5.08 -1.65 -2.98
C ILE A 132 6.05 -1.55 -1.81
N ALA A 133 7.29 -1.96 -2.03
CA ALA A 133 8.46 -1.69 -1.20
C ALA A 133 9.50 -0.92 -2.04
N ARG A 134 10.45 -0.23 -1.41
CA ARG A 134 11.45 0.67 -2.04
C ARG A 134 11.79 0.38 -3.52
N ASN A 135 12.32 -0.80 -3.81
CA ASN A 135 12.71 -1.23 -5.17
C ASN A 135 11.78 -2.33 -5.73
N TYR A 136 10.77 -2.74 -4.99
CA TYR A 136 9.90 -3.87 -5.31
C TYR A 136 8.46 -3.41 -5.51
N ILE A 137 7.87 -3.84 -6.62
CA ILE A 137 6.45 -3.76 -6.88
C ILE A 137 6.00 -5.18 -7.06
N PHE A 138 5.09 -5.64 -6.22
CA PHE A 138 4.49 -6.95 -6.33
C PHE A 138 3.06 -6.83 -6.83
N GLU A 139 2.70 -7.73 -7.74
CA GLU A 139 1.37 -7.84 -8.31
C GLU A 139 0.76 -9.16 -7.87
N LYS A 140 -0.51 -9.10 -7.46
CA LYS A 140 -1.24 -10.30 -7.07
C LYS A 140 -1.43 -11.15 -8.31
N LYS A 141 -1.11 -12.44 -8.23
CA LYS A 141 -1.46 -13.36 -9.31
C LYS A 141 -2.99 -13.40 -9.36
N ASN A 142 -3.58 -12.74 -10.37
CA ASN A 142 -5.01 -12.85 -10.59
C ASN A 142 -5.36 -14.34 -10.70
N LYS A 143 -6.45 -14.76 -10.04
CA LYS A 143 -7.15 -15.98 -10.44
C LYS A 143 -7.65 -15.69 -11.86
N SER A 144 -6.82 -15.91 -12.87
CA SER A 144 -7.28 -15.88 -14.25
C SER A 144 -8.39 -16.92 -14.35
N SER A 145 -9.58 -16.41 -14.68
CA SER A 145 -10.71 -17.13 -15.23
C SER A 145 -10.25 -18.37 -15.97
N ILE A 146 -10.67 -19.53 -15.49
CA ILE A 146 -10.65 -20.78 -16.25
C ILE A 146 -11.51 -20.48 -17.49
N ARG A 147 -10.88 -20.37 -18.66
CA ARG A 147 -11.58 -20.50 -19.94
C ARG A 147 -11.67 -21.96 -20.30
#